data_AF-A0A3R7JAZ9-F1
#
_entry.id   AF-A0A3R7JAZ9-F1
#
_cell.length_a   1.000
_cell.length_b   1.000
_cell.length_c   1.000
_cell.angle_alpha   90.00
_cell.angle_beta   90.00
_cell.angle_gamma   90.00
#
_symmetry.space_group_name_H-M   'P 1'
#
loop_
_entity.id
_entity.type
_entity.pdbx_description
1 polymer ?
#
loop_
_entity_poly.entity_id
_entity_poly.type
_entity_poly.pdbx_seq_one_letter_code
_entity_poly.pdbx_strand_id
1 'polypeptide(L)'
;MATDTVPSAVDIVAAISSATPVSSVKTDQGISCANGKWLSATFEGTPFILCASANDRDFTAYGEDLSVAFEYLNEEVAISKPSTAPSDCSAVTTNSVALPALGQLYGTTVSGFRRALKEEAAAARLASPTCTCQGTPRPCLFFHGMDATADGGIVDDYAFFGDIKEHAPCCSSFNFAVLNTVDYAWYDDTLQQKACNAAMNVTASSVSNGSTVINDLIVVAHSMGNSMFAGALATGKCSIGKNVDWVALSGPMKGSMGSDFIHKICGSDNDPKYAGLLAGGLLIPHHSSKNDGIVEFQSCVGNLDASKFTDTYSNTWYAAKLNHADTTFHDGEGLFSSARKPLKWFECLL
;
A
#
# COMPACT_ATOMS: atom_id res chain seq x y z
N MET A 1 -2.87 -18.56 -10.25
CA MET A 1 -3.64 -17.45 -9.66
C MET A 1 -3.74 -17.74 -8.17
N ALA A 2 -3.12 -16.89 -7.34
CA ALA A 2 -3.15 -17.08 -5.89
C ALA A 2 -4.60 -16.98 -5.39
N THR A 3 -5.00 -17.91 -4.53
CA THR A 3 -6.34 -18.05 -3.93
C THR A 3 -6.68 -16.95 -2.91
N ASP A 4 -5.87 -15.89 -2.80
CA ASP A 4 -5.85 -14.95 -1.68
C ASP A 4 -6.50 -13.58 -1.99
N THR A 5 -7.18 -13.42 -3.12
CA THR A 5 -7.81 -12.12 -3.48
C THR A 5 -9.24 -11.97 -2.97
N VAL A 6 -9.92 -13.07 -2.65
CA VAL A 6 -11.28 -13.06 -2.10
C VAL A 6 -11.21 -13.42 -0.61
N PRO A 7 -11.63 -12.53 0.30
CA PRO A 7 -11.55 -12.83 1.72
C PRO A 7 -12.44 -14.00 2.12
N SER A 8 -12.07 -14.68 3.22
CA SER A 8 -12.88 -15.78 3.74
C SER A 8 -14.28 -15.29 4.10
N ALA A 9 -15.30 -16.08 3.73
CA ALA A 9 -16.67 -15.85 4.19
C ALA A 9 -16.77 -15.84 5.73
N VAL A 10 -15.89 -16.57 6.44
CA VAL A 10 -15.82 -16.56 7.91
C VAL A 10 -15.46 -15.18 8.42
N ASP A 11 -14.39 -14.59 7.89
CA ASP A 11 -13.89 -13.30 8.35
C ASP A 11 -14.84 -12.17 7.97
N ILE A 12 -15.45 -12.25 6.78
CA ILE A 12 -16.48 -11.30 6.33
C ILE A 12 -17.68 -11.34 7.28
N VAL A 13 -18.25 -12.52 7.54
CA VAL A 13 -19.40 -12.66 8.44
C VAL A 13 -19.05 -12.24 9.87
N ALA A 14 -17.84 -12.54 10.34
CA ALA A 14 -17.37 -12.10 11.65
C ALA A 14 -17.32 -10.56 11.76
N ALA A 15 -16.74 -9.87 10.78
CA ALA A 15 -16.69 -8.41 10.77
C ALA A 15 -18.09 -7.79 10.74
N ILE A 16 -19.00 -8.33 9.92
CA ILE A 16 -20.39 -7.89 9.84
C ILE A 16 -21.13 -8.13 11.17
N SER A 17 -20.92 -9.29 11.79
CA SER A 17 -21.53 -9.64 13.09
C SER A 17 -21.06 -8.72 14.23
N SER A 18 -19.86 -8.14 14.10
CA SER A 18 -19.29 -7.19 15.06
C SER A 18 -19.74 -5.75 14.84
N ALA A 19 -20.53 -5.48 13.79
CA ALA A 19 -20.92 -4.14 13.41
C ALA A 19 -21.72 -3.44 14.53
N THR A 20 -21.48 -2.15 14.76
CA THR A 20 -22.13 -1.38 15.81
C THR A 20 -23.05 -0.30 15.23
N PRO A 21 -24.21 0.00 15.83
CA PRO A 21 -25.12 1.01 15.28
C PRO A 21 -24.53 2.42 15.41
N VAL A 22 -24.73 3.26 14.39
CA VAL A 22 -24.25 4.65 14.37
C VAL A 22 -25.38 5.62 14.04
N SER A 23 -25.34 6.83 14.61
CA SER A 23 -26.42 7.83 14.44
C SER A 23 -26.34 8.57 13.11
N SER A 24 -25.13 8.72 12.58
CA SER A 24 -24.84 9.46 11.36
C SER A 24 -23.53 8.97 10.74
N VAL A 25 -23.38 9.24 9.45
CA VAL A 25 -22.18 8.91 8.68
C VAL A 25 -21.64 10.21 8.08
N LYS A 26 -20.39 10.54 8.42
CA LYS A 26 -19.66 11.67 7.85
C LYS A 26 -18.91 11.18 6.62
N THR A 27 -19.35 11.62 5.45
CA THR A 27 -18.74 11.27 4.17
C THR A 27 -19.10 12.31 3.11
N ASP A 28 -18.24 12.43 2.11
CA ASP A 28 -18.47 13.12 0.85
C ASP A 28 -18.98 12.17 -0.26
N GLN A 29 -18.99 10.85 0.00
CA GLN A 29 -19.51 9.86 -0.92
C GLN A 29 -21.04 9.90 -1.02
N GLY A 30 -21.55 9.65 -2.23
CA GLY A 30 -22.98 9.53 -2.50
C GLY A 30 -23.57 8.20 -2.00
N ILE A 31 -23.76 8.06 -0.69
CA ILE A 31 -24.37 6.88 -0.06
C ILE A 31 -25.79 7.16 0.43
N SER A 32 -26.63 6.13 0.53
CA SER A 32 -27.99 6.26 1.04
C SER A 32 -28.41 5.05 1.85
N CYS A 33 -29.25 5.26 2.87
CA CYS A 33 -29.86 4.18 3.63
C CYS A 33 -31.33 4.45 3.88
N ALA A 34 -32.11 4.37 2.81
CA ALA A 34 -33.55 4.57 2.88
C ALA A 34 -34.19 3.47 3.74
N ASN A 35 -34.86 3.87 4.83
CA ASN A 35 -35.58 2.97 5.75
C ASN A 35 -34.70 1.92 6.47
N GLY A 36 -33.37 2.03 6.39
CA GLY A 36 -32.43 1.16 7.09
C GLY A 36 -31.80 1.82 8.31
N LYS A 37 -30.89 1.09 8.94
CA LYS A 37 -30.03 1.55 10.02
C LYS A 37 -28.59 1.55 9.53
N TRP A 38 -27.86 2.57 9.96
CA TRP A 38 -26.41 2.61 9.78
C TRP A 38 -25.72 1.76 10.83
N LEU A 39 -24.79 0.92 10.39
CA LEU A 39 -23.86 0.22 11.26
C LEU A 39 -22.42 0.48 10.78
N SER A 40 -21.48 0.51 11.71
CA SER A 40 -20.06 0.61 11.43
C SER A 40 -19.39 -0.71 11.73
N ALA A 41 -18.60 -1.21 10.79
CA ALA A 41 -17.77 -2.39 10.92
C ALA A 41 -16.33 -2.07 10.49
N THR A 42 -15.40 -2.93 10.88
CA THR A 42 -14.02 -2.86 10.40
C THR A 42 -13.63 -4.23 9.86
N PHE A 43 -13.01 -4.24 8.68
CA PHE A 43 -12.52 -5.45 8.04
C PHE A 43 -11.08 -5.22 7.59
N GLU A 44 -10.13 -6.03 8.07
CA GLU A 44 -8.69 -5.89 7.75
C GLU A 44 -8.14 -4.45 7.96
N GLY A 45 -8.60 -3.81 9.04
CA GLY A 45 -8.26 -2.43 9.40
C GLY A 45 -8.99 -1.35 8.59
N THR A 46 -9.79 -1.72 7.60
CA THR A 46 -10.55 -0.79 6.76
C THR A 46 -11.96 -0.57 7.32
N PRO A 47 -12.42 0.69 7.49
CA PRO A 47 -13.78 0.98 7.94
C PRO A 47 -14.80 0.72 6.83
N PHE A 48 -15.91 0.10 7.20
CA PHE A 48 -17.09 -0.08 6.35
C PHE A 48 -18.34 0.43 7.06
N ILE A 49 -19.24 1.05 6.30
CA ILE A 49 -20.54 1.50 6.76
C ILE A 49 -21.61 0.63 6.13
N LEU A 50 -22.37 -0.09 6.94
CA LEU A 50 -23.45 -0.95 6.49
C LEU A 50 -24.77 -0.18 6.54
N CYS A 51 -25.56 -0.31 5.48
CA CYS A 51 -26.97 0.01 5.48
C CYS A 51 -27.79 -1.28 5.46
N ALA A 52 -28.50 -1.56 6.55
CA ALA A 52 -29.34 -2.74 6.68
C ALA A 52 -30.70 -2.42 7.28
N SER A 53 -31.74 -3.14 6.86
CA SER A 53 -33.09 -3.02 7.39
C SER A 53 -33.48 -4.28 8.16
N ALA A 54 -34.31 -4.14 9.20
CA ALA A 54 -34.84 -5.33 9.89
C ALA A 54 -35.87 -6.10 9.05
N ASN A 55 -36.43 -5.46 8.01
CA ASN A 55 -37.46 -6.03 7.14
C ASN A 55 -36.90 -6.53 5.80
N ASP A 56 -35.60 -6.30 5.56
CA ASP A 56 -34.91 -6.71 4.35
C ASP A 56 -33.73 -7.59 4.74
N ARG A 57 -33.54 -8.69 4.02
CA ARG A 57 -32.38 -9.56 4.26
C ARG A 57 -31.16 -9.12 3.47
N ASP A 58 -31.38 -8.27 2.47
CA ASP A 58 -30.35 -7.67 1.67
C ASP A 58 -29.82 -6.43 2.37
N PHE A 59 -28.53 -6.17 2.22
CA PHE A 59 -27.90 -4.98 2.77
C PHE A 59 -26.69 -4.59 1.93
N THR A 60 -26.26 -3.34 2.07
CA THR A 60 -25.06 -2.84 1.38
C THR A 60 -24.02 -2.44 2.40
N ALA A 61 -22.77 -2.86 2.20
CA ALA A 61 -21.61 -2.35 2.91
C ALA A 61 -20.86 -1.35 2.02
N TYR A 62 -20.87 -0.09 2.42
CA TYR A 62 -20.11 0.99 1.80
C TYR A 62 -18.71 1.03 2.39
N GLY A 63 -17.72 0.69 1.57
CA GLY A 63 -16.31 0.91 1.86
C GLY A 63 -15.82 2.18 1.19
N GLU A 64 -14.58 2.53 1.50
CA GLU A 64 -13.95 3.73 0.97
C GLU A 64 -13.76 3.66 -0.55
N ASP A 65 -13.27 2.51 -1.05
CA ASP A 65 -12.94 2.31 -2.46
C ASP A 65 -13.90 1.35 -3.19
N LEU A 66 -14.73 0.61 -2.43
CA LEU A 66 -15.68 -0.36 -2.97
C LEU A 66 -16.94 -0.42 -2.12
N SER A 67 -18.10 -0.53 -2.77
CA SER A 67 -19.35 -0.92 -2.12
C SER A 67 -19.67 -2.38 -2.45
N VAL A 68 -20.10 -3.14 -1.44
CA VAL A 68 -20.45 -4.56 -1.54
C VAL A 68 -21.93 -4.73 -1.22
N ALA A 69 -22.70 -5.24 -2.18
CA ALA A 69 -24.08 -5.63 -1.98
C ALA A 69 -24.14 -7.09 -1.50
N PHE A 70 -24.93 -7.34 -0.46
CA PHE A 70 -25.20 -8.67 0.08
C PHE A 70 -26.65 -9.02 -0.21
N GLU A 71 -26.84 -10.10 -0.95
CA GLU A 71 -28.16 -10.64 -1.32
C GLU A 71 -28.41 -11.95 -0.57
N TYR A 72 -29.59 -12.06 0.03
CA TYR A 72 -30.06 -13.29 0.64
C TYR A 72 -30.86 -14.12 -0.36
N LEU A 73 -30.35 -15.30 -0.70
CA LEU A 73 -31.03 -16.26 -1.56
C LEU A 73 -31.91 -17.20 -0.73
N ASN A 74 -33.21 -17.20 -1.03
CA ASN A 74 -34.19 -18.07 -0.35
C ASN A 74 -34.12 -19.54 -0.79
N GLU A 75 -33.50 -19.79 -1.95
CA GLU A 75 -33.29 -21.12 -2.50
C GLU A 75 -31.82 -21.51 -2.40
N GLU A 76 -31.56 -22.80 -2.16
CA GLU A 76 -30.20 -23.32 -2.13
C GLU A 76 -29.55 -23.21 -3.52
N VAL A 77 -28.40 -22.55 -3.59
CA VAL A 77 -27.64 -22.44 -4.84
C VAL A 77 -26.87 -23.74 -5.06
N ALA A 78 -27.23 -24.46 -6.11
CA ALA A 78 -26.50 -25.65 -6.54
C ALA A 78 -25.14 -25.25 -7.15
N ILE A 79 -24.07 -25.32 -6.35
CA ILE A 79 -22.71 -25.13 -6.84
C ILE A 79 -22.26 -26.39 -7.56
N SER A 80 -22.14 -26.29 -8.89
CA SER A 80 -21.74 -27.42 -9.73
C SER A 80 -20.21 -27.54 -9.82
N LYS A 81 -19.69 -28.77 -9.78
CA LYS A 81 -18.27 -29.05 -9.99
C LYS A 81 -17.85 -28.54 -11.38
N PRO A 82 -16.78 -27.73 -11.51
CA PRO A 82 -16.28 -27.30 -12.82
C PRO A 82 -15.91 -28.51 -13.69
N SER A 83 -16.19 -28.43 -14.99
CA SER A 83 -15.90 -29.51 -15.95
C SER A 83 -14.40 -29.85 -16.05
N THR A 84 -13.53 -28.91 -15.69
CA THR A 84 -12.06 -29.05 -15.69
C THR A 84 -11.49 -29.48 -14.34
N ALA A 85 -12.33 -29.68 -13.31
CA ALA A 85 -11.83 -29.99 -11.97
C ALA A 85 -11.28 -31.43 -11.89
N PRO A 86 -10.10 -31.63 -11.24
CA PRO A 86 -9.48 -32.94 -11.07
C PRO A 86 -10.43 -34.02 -10.52
N SER A 87 -10.17 -35.29 -10.85
CA SER A 87 -10.99 -36.42 -10.39
C SER A 87 -10.84 -36.72 -8.89
N ASP A 88 -9.80 -36.21 -8.26
CA ASP A 88 -9.42 -36.44 -6.86
C ASP A 88 -9.72 -35.25 -5.92
N CYS A 89 -10.44 -34.23 -6.39
CA CYS A 89 -10.84 -33.12 -5.52
C CYS A 89 -11.81 -33.58 -4.41
N SER A 90 -11.43 -33.33 -3.16
CA SER A 90 -12.31 -33.51 -2.00
C SER A 90 -13.27 -32.33 -1.87
N ALA A 91 -14.47 -32.58 -1.36
CA ALA A 91 -15.38 -31.51 -0.98
C ALA A 91 -14.76 -30.66 0.13
N VAL A 92 -14.78 -29.34 -0.06
CA VAL A 92 -14.24 -28.37 0.90
C VAL A 92 -15.41 -27.80 1.70
N THR A 93 -15.42 -28.03 3.01
CA THR A 93 -16.42 -27.43 3.93
C THR A 93 -15.90 -26.18 4.63
N THR A 94 -14.62 -25.85 4.45
CA THR A 94 -14.01 -24.63 5.00
C THR A 94 -14.60 -23.41 4.29
N ASN A 95 -14.79 -22.29 5.00
CA ASN A 95 -15.48 -21.07 4.55
C ASN A 95 -17.01 -21.15 4.40
N SER A 96 -17.67 -22.05 5.13
CA SER A 96 -19.13 -22.00 5.33
C SER A 96 -19.46 -21.46 6.73
N VAL A 97 -20.39 -20.51 6.83
CA VAL A 97 -20.77 -19.89 8.12
C VAL A 97 -22.28 -19.95 8.30
N ALA A 98 -22.71 -20.24 9.52
CA ALA A 98 -24.12 -20.18 9.86
C ALA A 98 -24.58 -18.71 9.97
N LEU A 99 -25.62 -18.37 9.20
CA LEU A 99 -26.27 -17.05 9.20
C LEU A 99 -26.86 -16.54 10.54
N PRO A 100 -27.17 -17.36 11.57
CA PRO A 100 -27.62 -16.85 12.86
C PRO A 100 -26.65 -15.85 13.54
N ALA A 101 -25.39 -15.82 13.13
CA ALA A 101 -24.40 -14.84 13.60
C ALA A 101 -24.73 -13.38 13.19
N LEU A 102 -25.58 -13.17 12.17
CA LEU A 102 -25.95 -11.85 11.66
C LEU A 102 -27.15 -11.22 12.38
N GLY A 103 -27.49 -11.68 13.59
CA GLY A 103 -28.73 -11.31 14.25
C GLY A 103 -28.94 -9.80 14.48
N GLN A 104 -27.84 -9.03 14.56
CA GLN A 104 -27.90 -7.57 14.69
C GLN A 104 -28.36 -6.87 13.40
N LEU A 105 -28.02 -7.39 12.22
CA LEU A 105 -28.50 -6.86 10.93
C LEU A 105 -30.01 -7.06 10.78
N TYR A 106 -30.48 -8.28 11.09
CA TYR A 106 -31.88 -8.67 10.89
C TYR A 106 -32.78 -8.38 12.09
N GLY A 107 -32.29 -7.62 13.07
CA GLY A 107 -33.07 -7.20 14.23
C GLY A 107 -33.47 -8.34 15.18
N THR A 108 -32.84 -9.52 15.09
CA THR A 108 -33.00 -10.59 16.08
C THR A 108 -32.13 -10.28 17.29
N THR A 109 -32.61 -9.39 18.15
CA THR A 109 -32.01 -9.17 19.46
C THR A 109 -32.07 -10.46 20.29
N VAL A 110 -30.92 -10.92 20.78
CA VAL A 110 -30.86 -11.89 21.88
C VAL A 110 -31.63 -11.29 23.06
N SER A 111 -32.71 -11.96 23.46
CA SER A 111 -33.57 -11.60 24.58
C SER A 111 -32.80 -11.78 25.90
N GLY A 112 -31.98 -10.79 26.26
CA GLY A 112 -31.06 -10.91 27.40
C GLY A 112 -30.67 -9.59 28.04
N PHE A 113 -31.61 -9.00 28.78
CA PHE A 113 -31.41 -8.15 29.97
C PHE A 113 -30.77 -6.74 29.88
N ARG A 114 -31.47 -5.84 30.59
CA ARG A 114 -31.13 -4.53 31.17
C ARG A 114 -31.17 -3.33 30.21
N ARG A 115 -32.12 -2.43 30.50
CA ARG A 115 -32.07 -1.01 30.11
C ARG A 115 -30.76 -0.40 30.62
N ALA A 116 -29.70 -0.51 29.81
CA ALA A 116 -28.64 0.48 29.82
C ALA A 116 -29.19 1.70 29.06
N LEU A 117 -28.98 2.91 29.60
CA LEU A 117 -29.18 4.14 28.83
C LEU A 117 -28.35 3.98 27.55
N LYS A 118 -28.98 4.08 26.38
CA LYS A 118 -28.26 4.06 25.10
C LYS A 118 -27.24 5.20 25.15
N GLU A 119 -25.97 4.85 25.20
CA GLU A 119 -24.91 5.76 24.81
C GLU A 119 -25.28 6.32 23.44
N GLU A 120 -25.15 7.64 23.28
CA GLU A 120 -25.51 8.30 22.02
C GLU A 120 -24.65 7.67 20.92
N ALA A 121 -25.30 6.98 19.97
CA ALA A 121 -24.59 6.24 18.94
C ALA A 121 -23.64 7.20 18.21
N ALA A 122 -22.34 6.90 18.24
CA ALA A 122 -21.32 7.78 17.69
C ALA A 122 -21.55 8.03 16.19
N ALA A 123 -21.07 9.17 15.69
CA ALA A 123 -20.97 9.38 14.25
C ALA A 123 -19.81 8.54 13.70
N ALA A 124 -20.05 7.79 12.64
CA ALA A 124 -18.98 7.11 11.90
C ALA A 124 -18.44 8.02 10.78
N ARG A 125 -17.21 7.77 10.36
CA ARG A 125 -16.60 8.42 9.19
C ARG A 125 -16.36 7.38 8.11
N LEU A 126 -16.77 7.69 6.89
CA LEU A 126 -16.36 6.99 5.69
C LEU A 126 -15.52 7.97 4.87
N ALA A 127 -14.25 7.65 4.69
CA ALA A 127 -13.31 8.49 3.98
C ALA A 127 -13.61 8.54 2.46
N SER A 128 -13.02 9.50 1.77
CA SER A 128 -13.19 9.69 0.33
C SER A 128 -12.31 8.68 -0.42
N PRO A 129 -12.70 8.20 -1.61
CA PRO A 129 -11.81 7.37 -2.43
C PRO A 129 -10.51 8.10 -2.80
N THR A 130 -10.51 9.43 -2.88
CA THR A 130 -9.37 10.26 -3.30
C THR A 130 -8.97 11.28 -2.23
N CYS A 131 -7.77 11.83 -2.39
CA CYS A 131 -7.21 12.87 -1.54
C CYS A 131 -6.83 14.12 -2.33
N THR A 132 -6.81 15.25 -1.63
CA THR A 132 -6.31 16.52 -2.18
C THR A 132 -5.01 16.88 -1.50
N CYS A 133 -4.12 17.56 -2.22
CA CYS A 133 -2.87 18.05 -1.65
C CYS A 133 -3.16 18.99 -0.47
N GLN A 134 -2.55 18.72 0.68
CA GLN A 134 -2.66 19.55 1.88
C GLN A 134 -1.65 20.71 1.86
N GLY A 135 -0.55 20.55 1.12
CA GLY A 135 0.49 21.56 0.92
C GLY A 135 0.38 22.38 -0.36
N THR A 136 1.45 23.13 -0.65
CA THR A 136 1.60 23.80 -1.95
C THR A 136 2.17 22.79 -2.95
N PRO A 137 1.51 22.56 -4.11
CA PRO A 137 2.05 21.70 -5.14
C PRO A 137 3.44 22.13 -5.60
N ARG A 138 4.34 21.16 -5.80
CA ARG A 138 5.74 21.37 -6.17
C ARG A 138 6.16 20.42 -7.28
N PRO A 139 7.22 20.72 -8.03
CA PRO A 139 7.84 19.74 -8.91
C PRO A 139 8.15 18.47 -8.13
N CYS A 140 7.82 17.33 -8.73
CA CYS A 140 8.19 16.02 -8.21
C CYS A 140 9.31 15.43 -9.06
N LEU A 141 10.33 14.89 -8.40
CA LEU A 141 11.42 14.13 -9.01
C LEU A 141 11.40 12.71 -8.48
N PHE A 142 11.24 11.76 -9.40
CA PHE A 142 11.19 10.33 -9.13
C PHE A 142 12.52 9.68 -9.48
N PHE A 143 13.11 8.97 -8.52
CA PHE A 143 14.26 8.09 -8.71
C PHE A 143 13.80 6.63 -8.65
N HIS A 144 14.02 5.91 -9.74
CA HIS A 144 13.77 4.47 -9.81
C HIS A 144 14.79 3.67 -8.98
N GLY A 145 14.57 2.37 -8.92
CA GLY A 145 15.43 1.42 -8.23
C GLY A 145 16.57 0.91 -9.12
N MET A 146 16.74 -0.41 -9.15
CA MET A 146 17.66 -1.09 -10.05
C MET A 146 16.86 -1.63 -11.24
N ASP A 147 16.92 -0.97 -12.40
CA ASP A 147 16.15 -1.36 -13.59
C ASP A 147 16.77 -0.96 -14.94
N ALA A 148 17.61 0.09 -14.98
CA ALA A 148 18.10 0.70 -16.22
C ALA A 148 19.61 0.49 -16.41
N THR A 149 19.98 0.06 -17.62
CA THR A 149 21.37 -0.17 -18.07
C THR A 149 21.98 1.01 -18.82
N ALA A 150 21.25 2.13 -18.94
CA ALA A 150 21.73 3.34 -19.60
C ALA A 150 21.03 4.57 -19.02
N ASP A 151 21.70 5.73 -19.09
CA ASP A 151 21.07 7.00 -18.72
C ASP A 151 20.02 7.38 -19.78
N GLY A 152 18.79 7.61 -19.36
CA GLY A 152 17.71 8.15 -20.19
C GLY A 152 17.47 9.65 -19.98
N GLY A 153 18.15 10.27 -19.01
CA GLY A 153 17.93 11.66 -18.64
C GLY A 153 16.70 11.85 -17.75
N ILE A 154 16.15 13.06 -17.76
CA ILE A 154 14.89 13.37 -17.08
C ILE A 154 13.77 13.32 -18.11
N VAL A 155 12.76 12.50 -17.85
CA VAL A 155 11.59 12.32 -18.73
C VAL A 155 10.29 12.62 -17.97
N ASP A 156 9.21 12.91 -18.70
CA ASP A 156 7.91 13.28 -18.11
C ASP A 156 7.00 12.06 -17.83
N ASP A 157 7.45 10.87 -18.23
CA ASP A 157 6.72 9.62 -18.05
C ASP A 157 7.68 8.42 -17.95
N TYR A 158 7.41 7.51 -17.01
CA TYR A 158 8.23 6.32 -16.81
C TYR A 158 7.41 5.17 -16.22
N ALA A 159 7.22 4.12 -17.03
CA ALA A 159 6.34 2.98 -16.71
C ALA A 159 6.69 2.25 -15.41
N PHE A 160 7.91 2.41 -14.90
CA PHE A 160 8.33 1.86 -13.60
C PHE A 160 7.37 2.25 -12.46
N PHE A 161 6.83 3.48 -12.48
CA PHE A 161 5.96 4.01 -11.43
C PHE A 161 4.45 3.86 -11.71
N GLY A 162 4.07 3.03 -12.69
CA GLY A 162 2.66 2.84 -13.05
C GLY A 162 1.91 4.15 -13.31
N ASP A 163 0.67 4.23 -12.82
CA ASP A 163 -0.23 5.36 -13.03
C ASP A 163 -0.09 6.45 -11.95
N ILE A 164 1.10 6.61 -11.34
CA ILE A 164 1.32 7.55 -10.22
C ILE A 164 0.89 8.99 -10.52
N LYS A 165 0.89 9.37 -11.81
CA LYS A 165 0.48 10.71 -12.27
C LYS A 165 -0.99 11.01 -11.97
N GLU A 166 -1.82 9.98 -11.83
CA GLU A 166 -3.24 10.11 -11.47
C GLU A 166 -3.46 10.25 -9.95
N HIS A 167 -2.45 9.91 -9.15
CA HIS A 167 -2.53 9.78 -7.68
C HIS A 167 -1.60 10.73 -6.92
N ALA A 168 -1.12 11.77 -7.58
CA ALA A 168 -0.07 12.65 -7.05
C ALA A 168 -0.51 14.14 -7.04
N PRO A 169 -1.55 14.50 -6.27
CA PRO A 169 -2.15 15.84 -6.30
C PRO A 169 -1.19 16.95 -5.84
N CYS A 170 -0.13 16.59 -5.11
CA CYS A 170 0.92 17.53 -4.69
C CYS A 170 2.04 17.75 -5.73
N CYS A 171 2.03 17.02 -6.84
CA CYS A 171 3.00 17.20 -7.91
C CYS A 171 2.49 18.25 -8.90
N SER A 172 3.17 19.40 -8.98
CA SER A 172 2.90 20.42 -10.02
C SER A 172 3.52 20.05 -11.37
N SER A 173 4.54 19.20 -11.37
CA SER A 173 5.16 18.60 -12.56
C SER A 173 5.77 17.24 -12.19
N PHE A 174 5.93 16.37 -13.19
CA PHE A 174 6.45 15.02 -13.03
C PHE A 174 7.76 14.89 -13.77
N ASN A 175 8.81 14.47 -13.06
CA ASN A 175 10.15 14.31 -13.61
C ASN A 175 10.67 12.96 -13.15
N PHE A 176 11.04 12.09 -14.08
CA PHE A 176 11.59 10.77 -13.78
C PHE A 176 13.05 10.75 -14.20
N ALA A 177 13.97 10.61 -13.24
CA ALA A 177 15.39 10.52 -13.52
C ALA A 177 15.76 9.07 -13.86
N VAL A 178 15.92 8.79 -15.16
CA VAL A 178 16.37 7.49 -15.65
C VAL A 178 17.89 7.49 -15.68
N LEU A 179 18.50 6.91 -14.65
CA LEU A 179 19.94 6.79 -14.48
C LEU A 179 20.37 5.33 -14.68
N ASN A 180 21.60 5.10 -15.16
CA ASN A 180 22.15 3.75 -15.21
C ASN A 180 22.44 3.23 -13.79
N THR A 181 21.54 2.40 -13.25
CA THR A 181 21.63 1.82 -11.90
C THR A 181 21.98 0.34 -11.91
N VAL A 182 22.11 -0.27 -13.10
CA VAL A 182 22.58 -1.65 -13.26
C VAL A 182 24.10 -1.71 -13.30
N ASP A 183 24.76 -0.81 -14.06
CA ASP A 183 26.21 -0.84 -14.20
C ASP A 183 26.94 -0.08 -13.07
N TYR A 184 26.26 0.88 -12.44
CA TYR A 184 26.83 1.71 -11.38
C TYR A 184 26.13 1.42 -10.05
N ALA A 185 26.91 1.02 -9.05
CA ALA A 185 26.43 0.83 -7.70
C ALA A 185 25.98 2.17 -7.07
N TRP A 186 25.11 2.12 -6.05
CA TRP A 186 24.54 3.32 -5.42
C TRP A 186 25.59 4.25 -4.78
N TYR A 187 26.77 3.71 -4.46
CA TYR A 187 27.89 4.45 -3.89
C TYR A 187 28.87 4.99 -4.95
N ASP A 188 28.60 4.77 -6.24
CA ASP A 188 29.42 5.31 -7.32
C ASP A 188 29.37 6.84 -7.35
N ASP A 189 30.55 7.47 -7.41
CA ASP A 189 30.70 8.93 -7.32
C ASP A 189 30.02 9.66 -8.49
N THR A 190 30.04 9.06 -9.69
CA THR A 190 29.42 9.63 -10.89
C THR A 190 27.91 9.50 -10.81
N LEU A 191 27.39 8.34 -10.39
CA LEU A 191 25.96 8.12 -10.22
C LEU A 191 25.38 9.06 -9.15
N GLN A 192 26.06 9.25 -8.03
CA GLN A 192 25.66 10.22 -7.00
C GLN A 192 25.65 11.66 -7.54
N GLN A 193 26.65 12.04 -8.34
CA GLN A 193 26.67 13.36 -8.97
C GLN A 193 25.49 13.52 -9.95
N LYS A 194 25.15 12.49 -10.72
CA LYS A 194 23.99 12.51 -11.63
C LYS A 194 22.67 12.67 -10.87
N ALA A 195 22.48 11.92 -9.78
CA ALA A 195 21.31 12.05 -8.92
C ALA A 195 21.17 13.48 -8.37
N CYS A 196 22.29 14.04 -7.91
CA CYS A 196 22.34 15.42 -7.45
C CYS A 196 21.96 16.43 -8.55
N ASN A 197 22.56 16.29 -9.74
CA ASN A 197 22.27 17.15 -10.89
C ASN A 197 20.79 17.07 -11.29
N ALA A 198 20.18 15.88 -11.23
CA ALA A 198 18.76 15.71 -11.51
C ALA A 198 17.89 16.52 -10.55
N ALA A 199 18.15 16.45 -9.24
CA ALA A 199 17.42 17.24 -8.24
C ALA A 199 17.62 18.75 -8.42
N MET A 200 18.84 19.18 -8.74
CA MET A 200 19.16 20.58 -8.99
C MET A 200 18.49 21.11 -10.28
N ASN A 201 18.35 20.28 -11.31
CA ASN A 201 17.71 20.67 -12.57
C ASN A 201 16.20 20.86 -12.44
N VAL A 202 15.55 20.17 -11.50
CA VAL A 202 14.10 20.24 -11.28
C VAL A 202 13.72 21.30 -10.23
N THR A 203 14.63 21.61 -9.31
CA THR A 203 14.45 22.66 -8.28
C THR A 203 13.94 23.96 -8.91
N ALA A 204 12.85 24.50 -8.36
CA ALA A 204 12.16 25.66 -8.93
C ALA A 204 13.07 26.89 -9.05
N SER A 205 12.95 27.58 -10.18
CA SER A 205 13.73 28.73 -10.70
C SER A 205 14.14 29.79 -9.66
N SER A 206 15.17 29.55 -8.85
CA SER A 206 15.86 30.60 -8.08
C SER A 206 17.25 30.18 -7.59
N VAL A 207 17.90 29.23 -8.28
CA VAL A 207 19.25 28.82 -7.92
C VAL A 207 20.22 29.91 -8.39
N SER A 208 20.79 30.66 -7.44
CA SER A 208 21.97 31.50 -7.71
C SER A 208 23.03 30.64 -8.40
N ASN A 209 23.62 31.11 -9.50
CA ASN A 209 24.67 30.40 -10.24
C ASN A 209 25.68 29.72 -9.30
N GLY A 210 25.72 28.39 -9.31
CA GLY A 210 26.67 27.57 -8.53
C GLY A 210 26.18 27.07 -7.16
N SER A 211 24.93 27.33 -6.75
CA SER A 211 24.36 26.68 -5.55
C SER A 211 24.06 25.21 -5.81
N THR A 212 24.35 24.35 -4.82
CA THR A 212 24.02 22.91 -4.79
C THR A 212 22.97 22.60 -3.72
N VAL A 213 22.12 23.59 -3.40
CA VAL A 213 21.04 23.45 -2.41
C VAL A 213 19.71 23.22 -3.14
N ILE A 214 19.09 22.06 -2.88
CA ILE A 214 17.79 21.66 -3.42
C ILE A 214 16.68 22.39 -2.65
N ASN A 215 15.74 23.03 -3.34
CA ASN A 215 14.60 23.70 -2.71
C ASN A 215 13.31 23.40 -3.48
N ASP A 216 12.16 23.56 -2.81
CA ASP A 216 10.84 23.52 -3.46
C ASP A 216 10.62 22.27 -4.34
N LEU A 217 11.01 21.09 -3.82
CA LEU A 217 11.02 19.83 -4.57
C LEU A 217 10.44 18.70 -3.72
N ILE A 218 9.62 17.84 -4.32
CA ILE A 218 9.25 16.55 -3.72
C ILE A 218 10.11 15.48 -4.39
N VAL A 219 11.02 14.86 -3.64
CA VAL A 219 11.83 13.74 -4.10
C VAL A 219 11.11 12.45 -3.73
N VAL A 220 10.80 11.63 -4.72
CA VAL A 220 10.25 10.29 -4.53
C VAL A 220 11.31 9.30 -4.96
N ALA A 221 11.71 8.39 -4.10
CA ALA A 221 12.76 7.45 -4.43
C ALA A 221 12.37 6.03 -4.05
N HIS A 222 12.56 5.10 -4.98
CA HIS A 222 12.30 3.68 -4.78
C HIS A 222 13.60 2.90 -4.64
N SER A 223 13.64 1.95 -3.70
CA SER A 223 14.74 0.98 -3.57
C SER A 223 16.11 1.66 -3.60
N MET A 224 17.00 1.21 -4.50
CA MET A 224 18.34 1.76 -4.75
C MET A 224 18.36 3.27 -5.01
N GLY A 225 17.32 3.86 -5.59
CA GLY A 225 17.19 5.30 -5.79
C GLY A 225 17.30 6.08 -4.48
N ASN A 226 16.80 5.52 -3.37
CA ASN A 226 16.96 6.15 -2.05
C ASN A 226 18.43 6.18 -1.61
N SER A 227 19.14 5.06 -1.74
CA SER A 227 20.53 4.96 -1.31
C SER A 227 21.46 5.81 -2.16
N MET A 228 21.18 5.91 -3.47
CA MET A 228 21.87 6.79 -4.39
C MET A 228 21.69 8.27 -4.02
N PHE A 229 20.44 8.70 -3.79
CA PHE A 229 20.15 10.08 -3.38
C PHE A 229 20.73 10.40 -2.00
N ALA A 230 20.59 9.48 -1.03
CA ALA A 230 21.21 9.57 0.29
C ALA A 230 22.74 9.72 0.19
N GLY A 231 23.36 8.92 -0.68
CA GLY A 231 24.80 8.95 -0.95
C GLY A 231 25.24 10.32 -1.47
N ALA A 232 24.52 10.89 -2.44
CA ALA A 232 24.81 12.22 -2.98
C ALA A 232 24.76 13.33 -1.92
N LEU A 233 23.81 13.24 -0.98
CA LEU A 233 23.72 14.15 0.16
C LEU A 233 24.88 13.94 1.15
N ALA A 234 25.16 12.68 1.50
CA ALA A 234 26.19 12.32 2.47
C ALA A 234 27.62 12.66 2.00
N THR A 235 27.86 12.60 0.68
CA THR A 235 29.16 12.95 0.07
C THR A 235 29.25 14.43 -0.32
N GLY A 236 28.23 15.24 -0.01
CA GLY A 236 28.25 16.69 -0.20
C GLY A 236 28.12 17.13 -1.66
N LYS A 237 27.62 16.28 -2.56
CA LYS A 237 27.34 16.63 -3.96
C LYS A 237 26.26 17.72 -4.03
N CYS A 238 25.25 17.62 -3.15
CA CYS A 238 24.26 18.65 -2.86
C CYS A 238 23.77 18.54 -1.41
N SER A 239 22.93 19.50 -1.02
CA SER A 239 22.25 19.51 0.27
C SER A 239 20.77 19.83 0.13
N ILE A 240 19.96 19.40 1.09
CA ILE A 240 18.54 19.74 1.16
C ILE A 240 18.37 21.11 1.82
N GLY A 241 17.66 22.00 1.14
CA GLY A 241 17.30 23.34 1.60
C GLY A 241 15.87 23.39 2.14
N LYS A 242 15.13 24.42 1.72
CA LYS A 242 13.77 24.70 2.21
C LYS A 242 12.72 24.02 1.34
N ASN A 243 11.60 23.68 1.97
CA ASN A 243 10.39 23.21 1.29
C ASN A 243 10.63 21.96 0.41
N VAL A 244 11.48 21.06 0.89
CA VAL A 244 11.77 19.77 0.25
C VAL A 244 11.18 18.65 1.08
N ASP A 245 10.44 17.76 0.44
CA ASP A 245 10.02 16.49 1.03
C ASP A 245 10.74 15.34 0.33
N TRP A 246 11.12 14.31 1.08
CA TRP A 246 11.70 13.08 0.55
C TRP A 246 10.82 11.90 0.95
N VAL A 247 10.09 11.38 -0.03
CA VAL A 247 9.24 10.21 0.07
C VAL A 247 10.07 8.98 -0.28
N ALA A 248 10.38 8.17 0.73
CA ALA A 248 11.19 6.97 0.58
C ALA A 248 10.30 5.71 0.46
N LEU A 249 10.44 5.00 -0.64
CA LEU A 249 9.72 3.77 -0.96
C LEU A 249 10.70 2.59 -0.91
N SER A 250 10.55 1.70 0.08
CA SER A 250 11.34 0.47 0.20
C SER A 250 12.86 0.65 0.06
N GLY A 251 13.41 1.72 0.62
CA GLY A 251 14.84 2.03 0.52
C GLY A 251 15.71 1.10 1.38
N PRO A 252 16.77 0.47 0.86
CA PRO A 252 17.66 -0.39 1.62
C PRO A 252 18.69 0.41 2.44
N MET A 253 18.23 1.27 3.38
CA MET A 253 19.09 2.21 4.12
C MET A 253 20.16 1.52 4.98
N LYS A 254 19.94 0.27 5.36
CA LYS A 254 20.91 -0.57 6.10
C LYS A 254 21.29 -1.85 5.35
N GLY A 255 21.08 -1.89 4.04
CA GLY A 255 21.33 -3.07 3.21
C GLY A 255 20.06 -3.80 2.77
N SER A 256 20.23 -4.92 2.08
CA SER A 256 19.12 -5.68 1.49
C SER A 256 19.44 -7.17 1.56
N MET A 257 18.54 -7.97 2.15
CA MET A 257 18.61 -9.43 2.04
C MET A 257 18.68 -9.92 0.60
N GLY A 258 18.00 -9.26 -0.34
CA GLY A 258 18.06 -9.61 -1.77
C GLY A 258 19.49 -9.49 -2.30
N SER A 259 20.17 -8.40 -1.95
CA SER A 259 21.58 -8.20 -2.29
C SER A 259 22.50 -9.23 -1.60
N ASP A 260 22.31 -9.49 -0.30
CA ASP A 260 23.07 -10.51 0.44
C ASP A 260 22.93 -11.90 -0.19
N PHE A 261 21.72 -12.24 -0.65
CA PHE A 261 21.43 -13.51 -1.28
C PHE A 261 22.10 -13.65 -2.65
N ILE A 262 21.98 -12.62 -3.51
CA ILE A 262 22.65 -12.60 -4.81
C ILE A 262 24.17 -12.67 -4.61
N HIS A 263 24.73 -11.93 -3.65
CA HIS A 263 26.15 -11.99 -3.33
C HIS A 263 26.58 -13.39 -2.89
N LYS A 264 25.78 -14.09 -2.09
CA LYS A 264 26.07 -15.48 -1.69
C LYS A 264 26.06 -16.44 -2.88
N ILE A 265 25.11 -16.32 -3.81
CA ILE A 265 25.03 -17.20 -4.98
C ILE A 265 26.17 -16.91 -5.97
N CYS A 266 26.43 -15.64 -6.26
CA CYS A 266 27.42 -15.23 -7.26
C CYS A 266 28.86 -15.23 -6.73
N GLY A 267 29.04 -15.14 -5.41
CA GLY A 267 30.34 -15.10 -4.73
C GLY A 267 30.79 -16.43 -4.11
N SER A 268 29.95 -17.47 -4.07
CA SER A 268 30.31 -18.78 -3.50
C SER A 268 30.58 -19.82 -4.58
N ASP A 269 31.73 -20.46 -4.48
CA ASP A 269 32.11 -21.66 -5.23
C ASP A 269 31.06 -22.78 -5.05
N ASN A 270 30.22 -23.02 -6.06
CA ASN A 270 29.50 -24.27 -6.33
C ASN A 270 28.86 -25.02 -5.12
N ASP A 271 28.33 -24.35 -4.09
CA ASP A 271 27.60 -25.05 -3.03
C ASP A 271 26.23 -25.54 -3.58
N PRO A 272 26.01 -26.87 -3.63
CA PRO A 272 24.82 -27.47 -4.24
C PRO A 272 23.50 -27.05 -3.58
N LYS A 273 23.54 -26.48 -2.37
CA LYS A 273 22.35 -25.90 -1.71
C LYS A 273 21.78 -24.72 -2.49
N TYR A 274 22.62 -23.88 -3.08
CA TYR A 274 22.17 -22.69 -3.83
C TYR A 274 21.66 -23.03 -5.24
N ALA A 275 22.17 -24.11 -5.85
CA ALA A 275 21.63 -24.66 -7.09
C ALA A 275 20.17 -25.15 -6.89
N GLY A 276 19.86 -25.72 -5.73
CA GLY A 276 18.49 -26.13 -5.36
C GLY A 276 17.53 -24.95 -5.20
N LEU A 277 18.01 -23.80 -4.72
CA LEU A 277 17.22 -22.55 -4.64
C LEU A 277 16.92 -21.95 -6.01
N LEU A 278 17.83 -22.07 -6.98
CA LEU A 278 17.59 -21.64 -8.37
C LEU A 278 16.59 -22.56 -9.08
N ALA A 279 16.62 -23.87 -8.79
CA ALA A 279 15.72 -24.85 -9.42
C ALA A 279 14.32 -24.93 -8.79
N GLY A 280 14.16 -24.55 -7.51
CA GLY A 280 12.91 -24.65 -6.75
C GLY A 280 12.06 -23.37 -6.65
N GLY A 281 12.49 -22.28 -7.29
CA GLY A 281 11.93 -20.95 -7.07
C GLY A 281 12.69 -20.20 -5.96
N LEU A 282 12.93 -18.91 -6.19
CA LEU A 282 13.88 -18.09 -5.44
C LEU A 282 13.42 -17.81 -3.99
N LEU A 283 13.73 -18.70 -3.05
CA LEU A 283 13.54 -18.46 -1.61
C LEU A 283 14.68 -17.61 -1.04
N ILE A 284 14.60 -16.30 -1.13
CA ILE A 284 15.60 -15.39 -0.53
C ILE A 284 15.64 -15.64 0.98
N PRO A 285 16.78 -16.09 1.56
CA PRO A 285 16.87 -16.30 3.00
C PRO A 285 16.65 -14.97 3.73
N HIS A 286 15.58 -14.91 4.50
CA HIS A 286 15.17 -13.70 5.20
C HIS A 286 15.84 -13.63 6.58
N HIS A 287 16.48 -12.50 6.93
CA HIS A 287 16.93 -12.26 8.30
C HIS A 287 15.77 -11.89 9.24
N SER A 288 14.59 -11.59 8.68
CA SER A 288 13.38 -11.18 9.40
C SER A 288 12.14 -11.54 8.59
N SER A 289 11.05 -11.97 9.25
CA SER A 289 9.73 -12.16 8.60
C SER A 289 9.04 -10.84 8.21
N LYS A 290 9.54 -9.71 8.71
CA LYS A 290 9.10 -8.36 8.31
C LYS A 290 10.01 -7.84 7.19
N ASN A 291 9.60 -8.05 5.95
CA ASN A 291 10.29 -7.62 4.74
C ASN A 291 9.29 -7.52 3.58
N ASP A 292 9.71 -6.87 2.49
CA ASP A 292 8.94 -6.76 1.25
C ASP A 292 9.39 -7.77 0.16
N GLY A 293 10.18 -8.78 0.55
CA GLY A 293 10.81 -9.75 -0.35
C GLY A 293 12.23 -9.39 -0.76
N ILE A 294 12.63 -8.12 -0.70
CA ILE A 294 13.98 -7.65 -1.09
C ILE A 294 14.67 -6.88 0.04
N VAL A 295 13.92 -6.12 0.81
CA VAL A 295 14.40 -5.22 1.87
C VAL A 295 13.66 -5.51 3.18
N GLU A 296 14.43 -5.72 4.24
CA GLU A 296 13.91 -5.83 5.60
C GLU A 296 13.27 -4.52 6.07
N PHE A 297 12.21 -4.63 6.87
CA PHE A 297 11.59 -3.48 7.51
C PHE A 297 12.60 -2.63 8.32
N GLN A 298 13.52 -3.26 9.05
CA GLN A 298 14.56 -2.54 9.81
C GLN A 298 15.56 -1.81 8.91
N SER A 299 15.78 -2.29 7.70
CA SER A 299 16.58 -1.58 6.71
C SER A 299 15.80 -0.40 6.13
N CYS A 300 14.53 -0.60 5.77
CA CYS A 300 13.63 0.45 5.28
C CYS A 300 13.47 1.61 6.27
N VAL A 301 13.23 1.31 7.55
CA VAL A 301 13.13 2.29 8.63
C VAL A 301 14.44 3.08 8.83
N GLY A 302 15.58 2.50 8.44
CA GLY A 302 16.88 3.11 8.66
C GLY A 302 17.11 3.38 10.15
N ASN A 303 17.34 4.65 10.51
CA ASN A 303 17.54 5.09 11.89
C ASN A 303 16.31 5.79 12.50
N LEU A 304 15.16 5.70 11.85
CA LEU A 304 13.92 6.26 12.36
C LEU A 304 13.34 5.39 13.48
N ASP A 305 12.46 5.99 14.27
CA ASP A 305 11.75 5.28 15.33
C ASP A 305 10.71 4.33 14.73
N ALA A 306 11.00 3.03 14.76
CA ALA A 306 10.13 1.98 14.22
C ALA A 306 8.73 1.97 14.86
N SER A 307 8.56 2.51 16.08
CA SER A 307 7.24 2.56 16.74
C SER A 307 6.27 3.56 16.12
N LYS A 308 6.76 4.50 15.31
CA LYS A 308 5.92 5.46 14.58
C LYS A 308 5.23 4.84 13.38
N PHE A 309 5.78 3.74 12.87
CA PHE A 309 5.30 3.09 11.67
C PHE A 309 4.07 2.21 11.97
N THR A 310 3.00 2.41 11.21
CA THR A 310 1.76 1.65 11.34
C THR A 310 1.33 1.11 9.99
N ASP A 311 0.50 0.06 9.99
CA ASP A 311 -0.03 -0.56 8.78
C ASP A 311 -1.30 0.13 8.25
N THR A 312 -1.47 1.42 8.54
CA THR A 312 -2.59 2.25 8.06
C THR A 312 -2.08 3.34 7.12
N TYR A 313 -2.62 3.39 5.92
CA TYR A 313 -2.22 4.33 4.85
C TYR A 313 -2.42 5.82 5.18
N SER A 314 -3.20 6.15 6.21
CA SER A 314 -3.37 7.54 6.65
C SER A 314 -2.22 8.04 7.54
N ASN A 315 -1.31 7.15 7.94
CA ASN A 315 -0.10 7.52 8.69
C ASN A 315 1.04 7.86 7.72
N THR A 316 1.74 8.97 7.98
CA THR A 316 2.98 9.35 7.27
C THR A 316 4.00 8.21 7.24
N TRP A 317 4.16 7.50 8.36
CA TRP A 317 5.07 6.38 8.51
C TRP A 317 4.32 5.08 8.23
N TYR A 318 4.19 4.73 6.96
CA TYR A 318 3.37 3.60 6.54
C TYR A 318 4.19 2.30 6.39
N ALA A 319 3.95 1.35 7.30
CA ALA A 319 4.48 0.00 7.23
C ALA A 319 3.52 -0.90 6.42
N ALA A 320 3.50 -0.67 5.11
CA ALA A 320 2.64 -1.40 4.20
C ALA A 320 2.97 -2.91 4.19
N LYS A 321 1.95 -3.75 4.00
CA LYS A 321 2.05 -5.20 3.76
C LYS A 321 2.09 -5.47 2.25
N LEU A 322 3.07 -4.87 1.61
CA LEU A 322 3.32 -4.89 0.18
C LEU A 322 4.61 -5.63 -0.12
N ASN A 323 4.69 -6.24 -1.30
CA ASN A 323 5.99 -6.70 -1.79
C ASN A 323 6.78 -5.52 -2.40
N HIS A 324 8.05 -5.74 -2.70
CA HIS A 324 8.96 -4.70 -3.16
C HIS A 324 8.52 -4.05 -4.48
N ALA A 325 7.90 -4.84 -5.37
CA ALA A 325 7.38 -4.38 -6.66
C ALA A 325 6.08 -3.57 -6.48
N ASP A 326 5.18 -3.97 -5.57
CA ASP A 326 3.94 -3.22 -5.31
C ASP A 326 4.22 -1.77 -4.87
N THR A 327 5.40 -1.51 -4.27
CA THR A 327 5.82 -0.14 -3.88
C THR A 327 6.22 0.76 -5.05
N THR A 328 6.21 0.24 -6.28
CA THR A 328 6.32 1.03 -7.50
C THR A 328 4.95 1.48 -8.04
N PHE A 329 3.86 1.19 -7.32
CA PHE A 329 2.49 1.63 -7.63
C PHE A 329 1.85 1.01 -8.88
N HIS A 330 2.44 -0.05 -9.44
CA HIS A 330 1.97 -0.62 -10.71
C HIS A 330 0.63 -1.38 -10.59
N ASP A 331 0.34 -1.99 -9.44
CA ASP A 331 -0.80 -2.91 -9.27
C ASP A 331 -1.99 -2.30 -8.53
N GLY A 332 -1.94 -0.99 -8.24
CA GLY A 332 -3.03 -0.28 -7.59
C GLY A 332 -3.24 -0.64 -6.11
N GLU A 333 -4.50 -0.56 -5.68
CA GLU A 333 -4.88 -0.75 -4.28
C GLU A 333 -5.38 -2.16 -3.97
N GLY A 334 -4.98 -2.69 -2.81
CA GLY A 334 -5.63 -3.85 -2.23
C GLY A 334 -7.01 -3.47 -1.72
N LEU A 335 -8.06 -4.17 -2.18
CA LEU A 335 -9.47 -3.78 -1.93
C LEU A 335 -9.84 -3.63 -0.45
N PHE A 336 -9.41 -4.56 0.39
CA PHE A 336 -9.95 -4.72 1.75
C PHE A 336 -9.02 -4.31 2.88
N SER A 337 -7.71 -4.23 2.64
CA SER A 337 -6.74 -4.03 3.71
C SER A 337 -6.18 -2.60 3.69
N SER A 338 -6.27 -1.93 4.83
CA SER A 338 -5.64 -0.62 5.06
C SER A 338 -4.11 -0.65 4.94
N ALA A 339 -3.52 -1.85 5.02
CA ALA A 339 -2.09 -2.11 4.89
C ALA A 339 -1.65 -2.36 3.44
N ARG A 340 -2.56 -2.30 2.47
CA ARG A 340 -2.27 -2.50 1.04
C ARG A 340 -2.80 -1.36 0.18
N LYS A 341 -2.64 -0.12 0.65
CA LYS A 341 -3.06 1.10 -0.05
C LYS A 341 -1.90 2.02 -0.49
N PRO A 342 -0.95 1.59 -1.35
CA PRO A 342 0.22 2.39 -1.68
C PRO A 342 -0.11 3.72 -2.39
N LEU A 343 -1.02 3.71 -3.37
CA LEU A 343 -1.32 4.91 -4.16
C LEU A 343 -1.99 5.97 -3.28
N LYS A 344 -2.95 5.57 -2.47
CA LYS A 344 -3.69 6.44 -1.56
C LYS A 344 -2.84 6.95 -0.42
N TRP A 345 -1.94 6.14 0.13
CA TRP A 345 -0.95 6.65 1.08
C TRP A 345 -0.17 7.81 0.45
N PHE A 346 0.30 7.63 -0.79
CA PHE A 346 1.03 8.68 -1.52
C PHE A 346 0.15 9.91 -1.82
N GLU A 347 -1.08 9.68 -2.29
CA GLU A 347 -2.06 10.71 -2.64
C GLU A 347 -2.44 11.60 -1.46
N CYS A 348 -2.51 11.00 -0.26
CA CYS A 348 -2.91 11.67 0.99
C CYS A 348 -1.73 12.15 1.84
N LEU A 349 -0.48 11.95 1.41
CA LEU A 349 0.70 12.13 2.27
C LEU A 349 1.02 13.59 2.60
N LEU A 350 0.88 14.50 1.63
CA LEU A 350 1.48 15.84 1.62
C LEU A 350 0.48 16.99 1.47
#